data_AF-A0A2G9ZP05-F1
#
_entry.id   AF-A0A2G9ZP05-F1
#
_cell.length_a   1.000
_cell.length_b   1.000
_cell.length_c   1.000
_cell.angle_alpha   90.00
_cell.angle_beta   90.00
_cell.angle_gamma   90.00
#
_symmetry.space_group_name_H-M   'P 1'
#
loop_
_entity.id
_entity.type
_entity.pdbx_description
1 polymer ?
#
loop_
_entity_poly.entity_id
_entity_poly.type
_entity_poly.pdbx_seq_one_letter_code
_entity_poly.pdbx_strand_id
1 'polypeptide(L)'
;MLFLIQKVPVFYSYTIDKKGDYFSKNFADDPWMVYEELTMKLLEAALSPKEILILIADYITTPNSVKYEVNIKKGMNKKNGRLAIAGVCRFDSKANDLLQLVDLFIGAITYDVKLSTGIVSGDKYKIEFVNYLKKNLGVGSFINNGFRNRNFNIFIDKDIKKRLNKPL
;
A
#
# COMPACT_ATOMS: atom_id res chain seq x y z
N MET A 1 0.63 -1.15 4.42
CA MET A 1 1.47 0.00 4.78
C MET A 1 2.89 -0.32 4.35
N LEU A 2 3.53 0.55 3.57
CA LEU A 2 4.97 0.45 3.28
C LEU A 2 5.55 1.81 2.88
N PHE A 3 6.72 2.16 3.42
CA PHE A 3 7.49 3.33 2.98
C PHE A 3 8.96 2.99 2.77
N LEU A 4 9.53 3.54 1.71
CA LEU A 4 10.93 3.38 1.32
C LEU A 4 11.58 4.76 1.18
N ILE A 5 12.67 4.95 1.91
CA ILE A 5 13.51 6.14 1.82
C ILE A 5 14.37 6.00 0.56
N GLN A 6 13.95 6.65 -0.52
CA GLN A 6 14.78 6.92 -1.70
C GLN A 6 15.31 8.36 -1.64
N LYS A 7 16.35 8.66 -2.43
CA LYS A 7 16.89 10.03 -2.61
C LYS A 7 15.85 11.08 -3.02
N VAL A 8 14.70 10.66 -3.55
CA VAL A 8 13.53 11.49 -3.84
C VAL A 8 12.32 10.78 -3.21
N PRO A 9 11.50 11.45 -2.39
CA PRO A 9 10.33 10.81 -1.79
C PRO A 9 9.31 10.48 -2.88
N VAL A 10 9.11 9.19 -3.14
CA VAL A 10 8.07 8.68 -4.04
C VAL A 10 7.12 7.82 -3.22
N PHE A 11 5.82 8.06 -3.38
CA PHE A 11 4.77 7.32 -2.71
C PHE A 11 4.28 6.16 -3.58
N TYR A 12 4.27 4.96 -3.01
CA TYR A 12 3.69 3.78 -3.63
C TYR A 12 2.59 3.23 -2.73
N SER A 13 1.44 2.89 -3.30
CA SER A 13 0.36 2.21 -2.56
C SER A 13 -0.28 1.11 -3.39
N TYR A 14 -0.74 0.08 -2.70
CA TYR A 14 -1.46 -1.04 -3.29
C TYR A 14 -2.74 -1.27 -2.50
N THR A 15 -3.90 -1.09 -3.13
CA THR A 15 -5.22 -1.30 -2.51
C THR A 15 -5.89 -2.50 -3.15
N ILE A 16 -6.32 -3.46 -2.33
CA ILE A 16 -7.00 -4.69 -2.78
C ILE A 16 -8.35 -4.87 -2.09
N ASP A 17 -9.29 -5.53 -2.78
CA ASP A 17 -10.54 -5.96 -2.17
C ASP A 17 -10.36 -7.30 -1.45
N LYS A 18 -10.51 -7.31 -0.12
CA LYS A 18 -10.41 -8.53 0.70
C LYS A 18 -11.47 -9.58 0.38
N LYS A 19 -12.58 -9.22 -0.28
CA LYS A 19 -13.59 -10.20 -0.73
C LYS A 19 -13.55 -10.42 -2.25
N GLY A 20 -12.52 -9.92 -2.93
CA GLY A 20 -12.32 -10.11 -4.37
C GLY A 20 -11.73 -11.47 -4.69
N ASP A 21 -11.95 -11.94 -5.92
CA ASP A 21 -11.40 -13.21 -6.42
C ASP A 21 -9.87 -13.22 -6.40
N TYR A 22 -9.25 -12.06 -6.64
CA TYR A 22 -7.81 -11.89 -6.58
C TYR A 22 -7.27 -12.22 -5.19
N PHE A 23 -7.95 -11.75 -4.14
CA PHE A 23 -7.52 -11.96 -2.77
C PHE A 23 -7.58 -13.44 -2.38
N SER A 24 -8.73 -14.08 -2.59
CA SER A 24 -8.94 -15.49 -2.21
C SER A 24 -8.01 -16.42 -2.98
N LYS A 25 -7.85 -16.22 -4.30
CA LYS A 25 -7.02 -17.09 -5.15
C LYS A 25 -5.53 -16.97 -4.87
N ASN A 26 -5.03 -15.78 -4.55
CA ASN A 26 -3.59 -15.56 -4.38
C ASN A 26 -3.14 -15.70 -2.93
N PHE A 27 -4.05 -15.54 -1.96
CA PHE A 27 -3.65 -15.45 -0.56
C PHE A 27 -4.36 -16.40 0.40
N ALA A 28 -5.28 -17.25 -0.07
CA ALA A 28 -5.97 -18.24 0.77
C ALA A 28 -6.55 -17.64 2.08
N ASP A 29 -6.98 -16.38 2.01
CA ASP A 29 -7.48 -15.59 3.13
C ASP A 29 -6.51 -15.40 4.33
N ASP A 30 -5.20 -15.59 4.13
CA ASP A 30 -4.16 -15.30 5.12
C ASP A 30 -3.72 -13.83 5.09
N PRO A 31 -4.15 -12.98 6.04
CA PRO A 31 -3.82 -11.56 6.05
C PRO A 31 -2.32 -11.28 6.25
N TRP A 32 -1.57 -12.19 6.88
CA TRP A 32 -0.14 -12.01 7.14
C TRP A 32 0.66 -12.25 5.88
N MET A 33 0.32 -13.31 5.14
CA MET A 33 0.90 -13.57 3.83
C MET A 33 0.60 -12.44 2.84
N VAL A 34 -0.63 -11.90 2.85
CA VAL A 34 -0.98 -10.71 2.06
C VAL A 34 -0.06 -9.54 2.39
N TYR A 35 0.18 -9.30 3.69
CA TYR A 35 1.00 -8.18 4.12
C TYR A 35 2.45 -8.32 3.64
N GLU A 36 3.03 -9.51 3.74
CA GLU A 36 4.37 -9.80 3.22
C GLU A 36 4.43 -9.67 1.68
N GLU A 37 3.51 -10.29 0.96
CA GLU A 37 3.49 -10.28 -0.51
C GLU A 37 3.24 -8.89 -1.11
N LEU A 38 2.34 -8.09 -0.53
CA LEU A 38 2.13 -6.71 -0.96
C LEU A 38 3.36 -5.85 -0.69
N THR A 39 4.03 -6.09 0.45
CA THR A 39 5.29 -5.42 0.77
C THR A 39 6.35 -5.72 -0.28
N MET A 40 6.53 -6.99 -0.64
CA MET A 40 7.44 -7.43 -1.69
C MET A 40 7.14 -6.73 -3.03
N LYS A 41 5.87 -6.68 -3.44
CA LYS A 41 5.45 -5.99 -4.69
C LYS A 41 5.74 -4.50 -4.66
N LEU A 42 5.50 -3.83 -3.54
CA LEU A 42 5.80 -2.40 -3.38
C LEU A 42 7.32 -2.15 -3.42
N LEU A 43 8.11 -3.00 -2.76
CA LEU A 43 9.57 -2.93 -2.81
C LEU A 43 10.09 -3.13 -4.23
N GLU A 44 9.55 -4.08 -4.98
CA GLU A 44 9.94 -4.32 -6.37
C GLU A 44 9.64 -3.14 -7.29
N ALA A 45 8.49 -2.48 -7.09
CA ALA A 45 8.12 -1.30 -7.86
C ALA A 45 8.98 -0.09 -7.52
N ALA A 46 9.43 0.03 -6.27
CA ALA A 46 10.22 1.15 -5.79
C ALA A 46 11.73 0.98 -5.99
N LEU A 47 12.26 -0.24 -5.84
CA LEU A 47 13.70 -0.51 -5.81
C LEU A 47 14.38 -0.24 -7.15
N SER A 48 15.39 0.64 -7.14
CA SER A 48 16.24 0.86 -8.31
C SER A 48 17.32 -0.24 -8.45
N PRO A 49 17.78 -0.59 -9.68
CA PRO A 49 18.69 -1.73 -9.91
C PRO A 49 20.00 -1.76 -9.12
N LYS A 50 20.52 -0.61 -8.67
CA LYS A 50 21.79 -0.48 -7.93
C LYS A 50 21.63 0.17 -6.56
N GLU A 51 20.41 0.18 -6.03
CA GLU A 51 20.09 0.80 -4.75
C GLU A 51 20.03 -0.24 -3.63
N ILE A 52 20.44 0.16 -2.42
CA ILE A 52 20.29 -0.61 -1.20
C ILE A 52 19.35 0.16 -0.28
N LEU A 53 18.30 -0.49 0.20
CA LEU A 53 17.26 0.13 1.02
C LEU A 53 17.27 -0.43 2.44
N ILE A 54 16.81 0.40 3.38
CA ILE A 54 16.34 -0.04 4.69
C ILE A 54 14.84 0.19 4.70
N LEU A 55 14.08 -0.85 5.01
CA LEU A 55 12.63 -0.77 5.10
C LEU A 55 12.21 -0.38 6.51
N ILE A 56 11.39 0.68 6.61
CA ILE A 56 10.66 1.05 7.81
C ILE A 56 9.18 0.71 7.56
N ALA A 57 8.62 -0.14 8.40
CA ALA A 57 7.24 -0.61 8.31
C ALA A 57 6.49 -0.34 9.62
N ASP A 58 5.16 -0.43 9.58
CA ASP A 58 4.36 -0.36 10.81
C ASP A 58 4.62 -1.57 11.69
N TYR A 59 4.49 -1.35 12.98
CA TYR A 59 4.34 -2.42 13.92
C TYR A 59 2.93 -2.99 13.87
N ILE A 60 2.82 -4.23 13.39
CA ILE A 60 1.62 -5.02 13.46
C ILE A 60 1.93 -6.28 14.27
N THR A 61 1.09 -6.58 15.26
CA THR A 61 1.20 -7.81 16.05
C THR A 61 0.92 -9.01 15.15
N THR A 62 1.95 -9.83 14.92
CA THR A 62 1.89 -11.03 14.08
C THR A 62 2.03 -12.29 14.94
N PRO A 63 1.47 -13.44 14.53
CA PRO A 63 1.73 -14.73 15.17
C PRO A 63 3.23 -15.07 15.17
N ASN A 64 3.68 -15.89 16.14
CA ASN A 64 5.10 -16.26 16.28
C ASN A 64 5.69 -16.99 15.07
N SER A 65 4.85 -17.62 14.25
CA SER A 65 5.26 -18.28 13.01
C SER A 65 5.66 -17.30 11.90
N VAL A 66 5.19 -16.05 11.97
CA VAL A 66 5.40 -15.02 10.95
C VAL A 66 6.69 -14.25 11.27
N LYS A 67 7.70 -14.42 10.41
CA LYS A 67 9.02 -13.78 10.56
C LYS A 67 9.19 -12.65 9.55
N TYR A 68 8.29 -11.67 9.60
CA TYR A 68 8.17 -10.58 8.62
C TYR A 68 9.51 -9.96 8.19
N GLU A 69 10.30 -9.45 9.13
CA GLU A 69 11.57 -8.77 8.84
C GLU A 69 12.57 -9.68 8.12
N VAL A 70 12.61 -10.95 8.53
CA VAL A 70 13.50 -11.96 7.95
C VAL A 70 13.01 -12.36 6.56
N ASN A 71 11.71 -12.58 6.40
CA ASN A 71 11.07 -13.01 5.16
C ASN A 71 11.24 -11.95 4.07
N ILE A 72 10.94 -10.68 4.37
CA ILE A 72 11.09 -9.58 3.40
C ILE A 72 12.55 -9.39 2.99
N LYS A 73 13.49 -9.34 3.96
CA LYS A 73 14.91 -9.16 3.66
C LYS A 73 15.46 -10.30 2.81
N LYS A 74 15.20 -11.56 3.19
CA LYS A 74 15.69 -12.73 2.45
C LYS A 74 15.02 -12.84 1.09
N GLY A 75 13.71 -12.62 1.02
CA GLY A 75 12.93 -12.68 -0.22
C GLY A 75 13.45 -11.70 -1.26
N MET A 76 13.61 -10.42 -0.88
CA MET A 76 14.07 -9.39 -1.81
C MET A 76 15.51 -9.62 -2.27
N ASN A 77 16.41 -9.96 -1.35
CA ASN A 77 17.81 -10.20 -1.70
C ASN A 77 17.98 -11.43 -2.59
N LYS A 78 17.23 -12.51 -2.31
CA LYS A 78 17.20 -13.71 -3.15
C LYS A 78 16.66 -13.38 -4.55
N LYS A 79 15.54 -12.66 -4.64
CA LYS A 79 14.91 -12.30 -5.92
C LYS A 79 15.80 -11.41 -6.79
N ASN A 80 16.56 -10.50 -6.18
CA ASN A 80 17.45 -9.59 -6.90
C ASN A 80 18.87 -10.14 -7.13
N GLY A 81 19.22 -11.30 -6.55
CA GLY A 81 20.57 -11.87 -6.65
C GLY A 81 21.68 -10.98 -6.05
N ARG A 82 21.32 -10.03 -5.17
CA ARG A 82 22.24 -9.05 -4.55
C ARG A 82 21.70 -8.56 -3.22
N LEU A 83 22.53 -7.81 -2.49
CA LEU A 83 22.06 -7.02 -1.35
C LEU A 83 21.20 -5.85 -1.87
N ALA A 84 19.89 -5.99 -1.79
CA ALA A 84 18.90 -4.97 -2.11
C ALA A 84 18.28 -4.35 -0.86
N ILE A 85 18.05 -5.16 0.17
CA ILE A 85 17.51 -4.75 1.47
C ILE A 85 18.56 -5.03 2.54
N ALA A 86 19.11 -3.97 3.13
CA ALA A 86 20.08 -4.05 4.22
C ALA A 86 19.40 -4.38 5.56
N GLY A 87 18.21 -3.86 5.79
CA GLY A 87 17.45 -4.06 7.02
C GLY A 87 15.96 -3.85 6.84
N VAL A 88 15.18 -4.44 7.74
CA VAL A 88 13.74 -4.23 7.87
C VAL A 88 13.49 -3.96 9.35
N CYS A 89 12.78 -2.89 9.67
CA CYS A 89 12.42 -2.54 11.04
C CYS A 89 10.96 -2.13 11.10
N ARG A 90 10.27 -2.57 12.15
CA ARG A 90 8.89 -2.19 12.44
C ARG A 90 8.87 -1.20 13.59
N PHE A 91 8.15 -0.09 13.41
CA PHE A 91 7.98 0.95 14.41
C PHE A 91 6.49 1.14 14.72
N ASP A 92 6.17 1.48 15.97
CA ASP A 92 4.85 2.04 16.27
C ASP A 92 4.66 3.32 15.46
N SER A 93 3.64 3.37 14.61
CA SER A 93 3.29 4.54 13.81
C SER A 93 3.10 5.81 14.64
N LYS A 94 2.71 5.70 15.92
CA LYS A 94 2.63 6.86 16.84
C LYS A 94 3.98 7.52 17.11
N ALA A 95 5.07 6.78 16.93
CA ALA A 95 6.43 7.26 17.15
C ALA A 95 7.12 7.76 15.86
N ASN A 96 6.41 7.79 14.71
CA ASN A 96 7.01 8.14 13.43
C ASN A 96 6.05 8.95 12.53
N ASP A 97 6.35 10.24 12.35
CA ASP A 97 5.52 11.15 11.55
C ASP A 97 5.41 10.73 10.07
N LEU A 98 6.45 10.11 9.49
CA LEU A 98 6.40 9.63 8.11
C LEU A 98 5.41 8.47 7.96
N LEU A 99 5.37 7.55 8.93
CA LEU A 99 4.39 6.48 8.95
C LEU A 99 2.97 7.03 9.07
N GLN A 100 2.74 8.05 9.91
CA GLN A 100 1.45 8.72 10.02
C GLN A 100 1.04 9.43 8.72
N LEU A 101 1.97 10.09 8.03
CA LEU A 101 1.69 10.74 6.74
C LEU A 101 1.31 9.71 5.67
N VAL A 102 1.98 8.56 5.65
CA VAL A 102 1.66 7.45 4.74
C VAL A 102 0.26 6.90 5.02
N ASP A 103 -0.10 6.73 6.29
CA ASP A 103 -1.44 6.30 6.68
C ASP A 103 -2.51 7.30 6.27
N LEU A 104 -2.22 8.60 6.36
CA LEU A 104 -3.14 9.63 5.91
C LEU A 104 -3.42 9.54 4.41
N PHE A 105 -2.38 9.33 3.58
CA PHE A 105 -2.55 9.14 2.13
C PHE A 105 -3.26 7.83 1.78
N ILE A 106 -2.86 6.71 2.38
CA ILE A 106 -3.52 5.42 2.16
C ILE A 106 -4.99 5.50 2.61
N GLY A 107 -5.26 6.16 3.73
CA GLY A 107 -6.59 6.40 4.27
C GLY A 107 -7.47 7.19 3.30
N ALA A 108 -6.96 8.29 2.73
CA ALA A 108 -7.67 9.08 1.74
C ALA A 108 -7.98 8.29 0.46
N ILE A 109 -6.98 7.58 -0.09
CA ILE A 109 -7.16 6.74 -1.29
C ILE A 109 -8.21 5.65 -1.03
N THR A 110 -8.10 4.96 0.11
CA THR A 110 -9.05 3.92 0.51
C THR A 110 -10.45 4.49 0.72
N TYR A 111 -10.55 5.71 1.26
CA TYR A 111 -11.82 6.37 1.50
C TYR A 111 -12.50 6.78 0.18
N ASP A 112 -11.76 7.34 -0.79
CA ASP A 112 -12.26 7.65 -2.14
C ASP A 112 -12.82 6.40 -2.81
N VAL A 113 -12.11 5.27 -2.70
CA VAL A 113 -12.57 3.96 -3.22
C VAL A 113 -13.85 3.52 -2.52
N LYS A 114 -13.88 3.52 -1.18
CA LYS A 114 -15.07 3.09 -0.41
C LYS A 114 -16.29 3.95 -0.73
N LEU A 115 -16.10 5.27 -0.81
CA LEU A 115 -17.15 6.23 -1.15
C LEU A 115 -17.67 5.97 -2.56
N SER A 116 -16.77 5.79 -3.53
CA SER A 116 -17.14 5.50 -4.93
C SER A 116 -17.90 4.18 -5.09
N THR A 117 -17.62 3.20 -4.24
CA THR A 117 -18.31 1.89 -4.22
C THR A 117 -19.57 1.85 -3.34
N GLY A 118 -19.98 2.97 -2.73
CA GLY A 118 -21.14 3.02 -1.85
C GLY A 118 -20.99 2.31 -0.49
N ILE A 119 -19.80 1.79 -0.16
CA ILE A 119 -19.54 1.09 1.12
C ILE A 119 -19.70 2.05 2.32
N VAL A 120 -19.50 3.35 2.10
CA VAL A 120 -19.65 4.39 3.12
C VAL A 120 -20.49 5.55 2.57
N SER A 121 -21.25 6.22 3.44
CA SER A 121 -22.18 7.30 3.10
C SER A 121 -21.53 8.68 2.93
N GLY A 122 -20.25 8.84 3.31
CA GLY A 122 -19.55 10.12 3.23
C GLY A 122 -19.49 10.87 4.56
N ASP A 123 -18.35 11.51 4.83
CA ASP A 123 -18.05 12.36 5.98
C ASP A 123 -17.42 13.64 5.45
N LYS A 124 -17.89 14.78 5.95
CA LYS A 124 -17.52 16.11 5.42
C LYS A 124 -16.01 16.30 5.37
N TYR A 125 -15.31 16.03 6.48
CA TYR A 125 -13.89 16.31 6.61
C TYR A 125 -13.04 15.31 5.83
N LYS A 126 -13.45 14.03 5.80
CA LYS A 126 -12.76 13.02 4.98
C LYS A 126 -12.92 13.32 3.49
N ILE A 127 -14.11 13.75 3.06
CA ILE A 127 -14.36 14.16 1.67
C ILE A 127 -13.52 15.38 1.30
N GLU A 128 -13.46 16.38 2.18
CA GLU A 128 -12.64 17.58 1.99
C GLU A 128 -11.17 17.22 1.78
N PHE A 129 -10.62 16.38 2.66
CA PHE A 129 -9.23 15.93 2.53
C PHE A 129 -8.97 15.12 1.26
N VAL A 130 -9.88 14.20 0.91
CA VAL A 130 -9.80 13.43 -0.33
C VAL A 130 -9.82 14.34 -1.55
N ASN A 131 -10.69 15.35 -1.58
CA ASN A 131 -10.77 16.30 -2.68
C ASN A 131 -9.53 17.18 -2.76
N TYR A 132 -8.97 17.59 -1.62
CA TYR A 132 -7.70 18.30 -1.56
C TYR A 132 -6.57 17.46 -2.18
N LEU A 133 -6.43 16.18 -1.78
CA LEU A 133 -5.43 15.28 -2.35
C LEU A 133 -5.62 15.10 -3.86
N LYS A 134 -6.86 14.83 -4.30
CA LYS A 134 -7.21 14.65 -5.71
C LYS A 134 -6.89 15.88 -6.57
N LYS A 135 -7.21 17.08 -6.08
CA LYS A 135 -6.90 18.35 -6.76
C LYS A 135 -5.40 18.55 -6.93
N ASN A 136 -4.61 18.28 -5.90
CA ASN A 136 -3.15 18.40 -5.96
C ASN A 136 -2.50 17.38 -6.90
N LEU A 137 -3.10 16.19 -7.02
CA LEU A 137 -2.65 15.15 -7.95
C LEU A 137 -3.20 15.32 -9.38
N GLY A 138 -4.21 16.19 -9.58
CA GLY A 138 -4.88 16.36 -10.88
C GLY A 138 -5.70 15.14 -11.29
N VAL A 139 -6.29 14.42 -10.34
CA VAL A 139 -7.04 13.17 -10.58
C VAL A 139 -8.49 13.29 -10.13
N GLY A 140 -9.43 12.82 -10.95
CA GLY A 140 -10.87 12.86 -10.61
C GLY A 140 -11.32 11.74 -9.66
N SER A 141 -10.75 10.55 -9.81
CA SER A 141 -11.00 9.38 -8.96
C SER A 141 -9.85 8.37 -9.08
N PHE A 142 -9.54 7.67 -7.99
CA PHE A 142 -8.53 6.61 -8.00
C PHE A 142 -9.07 5.26 -8.51
N ILE A 143 -10.39 5.04 -8.52
CA ILE A 143 -10.97 3.70 -8.78
C ILE A 143 -10.75 3.19 -10.20
N ASN A 144 -10.63 4.10 -11.16
CA ASN A 144 -10.69 3.76 -12.57
C ASN A 144 -9.42 3.09 -13.08
N ASN A 145 -8.22 3.42 -12.58
CA ASN A 145 -6.96 2.73 -12.92
C ASN A 145 -5.85 3.05 -11.89
N GLY A 146 -6.21 3.47 -10.68
CA GLY A 146 -5.26 4.08 -9.77
C GLY A 146 -4.77 5.43 -10.28
N PHE A 147 -3.52 5.77 -9.99
CA PHE A 147 -2.90 7.01 -10.43
C PHE A 147 -1.38 6.88 -10.47
N ARG A 148 -0.73 7.45 -11.49
CA ARG A 148 0.74 7.45 -11.59
C ARG A 148 1.28 8.78 -12.11
N ASN A 149 2.26 9.33 -11.41
CA ASN A 149 3.11 10.42 -11.87
C ASN A 149 4.56 10.18 -11.38
N ARG A 150 5.41 11.21 -11.44
CA ARG A 150 6.81 11.10 -11.00
C ARG A 150 6.96 10.77 -9.50
N ASN A 151 6.04 11.21 -8.67
CA ASN A 151 6.13 11.15 -7.20
C ASN A 151 5.09 10.20 -6.57
N PHE A 152 4.13 9.71 -7.34
CA PHE A 152 3.05 8.85 -6.87
C PHE A 152 2.85 7.67 -7.81
N ASN A 153 2.67 6.49 -7.24
CA ASN A 153 2.27 5.28 -7.93
C ASN A 153 1.24 4.53 -7.10
N ILE A 154 -0.02 4.79 -7.39
CA ILE A 154 -1.20 4.28 -6.67
C ILE A 154 -1.80 3.16 -7.52
N PHE A 155 -1.72 1.93 -7.02
CA PHE A 155 -2.35 0.77 -7.64
C PHE A 155 -3.66 0.42 -6.93
N ILE A 156 -4.74 0.25 -7.71
CA ILE A 156 -6.04 -0.22 -7.24
C ILE A 156 -6.37 -1.53 -7.95
N ASP A 157 -6.66 -2.57 -7.18
CA ASP A 157 -7.03 -3.87 -7.72
C ASP A 157 -8.30 -3.83 -8.57
N LYS A 158 -8.30 -4.65 -9.63
CA LYS A 158 -9.39 -4.69 -10.61
C LYS A 158 -10.71 -5.20 -10.05
N ASP A 159 -10.69 -6.05 -9.02
CA ASP A 159 -11.93 -6.62 -8.48
C ASP A 159 -12.75 -5.57 -7.71
N ILE A 160 -12.12 -4.51 -7.23
CA ILE A 160 -12.80 -3.36 -6.63
C ILE A 160 -13.81 -2.75 -7.63
N LYS A 161 -13.47 -2.70 -8.91
CA LYS A 161 -14.37 -2.16 -9.96
C LYS A 161 -15.63 -3.02 -10.14
N LYS A 162 -15.56 -4.33 -9.88
CA LYS A 162 -16.75 -5.20 -9.94
C LYS A 162 -17.83 -4.77 -8.94
N ARG A 163 -17.48 -4.03 -7.89
CA ARG A 163 -18.43 -3.48 -6.90
C ARG A 163 -19.17 -2.24 -7.38
N LEU A 164 -18.63 -1.48 -8.32
CA LEU A 164 -19.33 -0.32 -8.90
C LEU A 164 -20.64 -0.72 -9.58
N ASN A 165 -20.72 -1.96 -10.07
CA ASN A 165 -21.85 -2.47 -10.85
C ASN A 165 -22.82 -3.33 -10.03
N LYS A 166 -22.62 -3.46 -8.71
CA LYS A 166 -23.53 -4.22 -7.83
C LYS A 166 -24.26 -3.24 -6.91
N PRO A 167 -25.59 -3.10 -7.01
CA PRO A 167 -26.34 -2.43 -5.95
C PRO A 167 -26.16 -3.20 -4.64
N LEU A 168 -26.09 -2.46 -3.54
CA LEU A 168 -26.02 -2.99 -2.17
C LEU A 168 -27.21 -3.89 -1.85
#